data_AF-A0A2M9IU43-F1
#
_entry.id   AF-A0A2M9IU43-F1
#
_cell.length_a   1.000
_cell.length_b   1.000
_cell.length_c   1.000
_cell.angle_alpha   90.00
_cell.angle_beta   90.00
_cell.angle_gamma   90.00
#
_symmetry.space_group_name_H-M   'P 1'
#
loop_
_entity.id
_entity.type
_entity.pdbx_description
1 polymer ?
#
loop_
_entity_poly.entity_id
_entity_poly.type
_entity_poly.pdbx_seq_one_letter_code
_entity_poly.pdbx_strand_id
1 'polypeptide(L)' 'MTDTPWVNPPKNPPVQCIKCKGTAVVLTKAAHPETGELQWRLTCLDCRVAWPQDQHGGHPDEYA' A
#
# COMPACT_ATOMS: atom_id res chain seq x y z
N MET A 1 -33.52 -18.17 6.67
CA MET A 1 -32.48 -17.65 7.59
C MET A 1 -31.16 -17.84 6.86
N THR A 2 -30.57 -16.77 6.34
CA THR A 2 -29.40 -16.84 5.44
C THR A 2 -28.12 -16.97 6.25
N ASP A 3 -27.50 -18.14 6.17
CA ASP A 3 -26.14 -18.41 6.62
C ASP A 3 -25.19 -17.50 5.82
N THR A 4 -24.61 -16.49 6.48
CA THR A 4 -23.58 -15.66 5.86
C THR A 4 -22.26 -16.31 6.21
N PRO A 5 -21.49 -16.86 5.26
CA PRO A 5 -20.22 -17.47 5.57
C PRO A 5 -19.30 -16.43 6.20
N TRP A 6 -18.80 -16.73 7.40
CA TRP A 6 -17.87 -15.89 8.14
C TRP A 6 -16.58 -15.73 7.32
N VAL A 7 -16.50 -14.65 6.55
CA VAL A 7 -15.25 -14.22 5.93
C VAL A 7 -14.36 -13.74 7.06
N ASN A 8 -13.42 -14.57 7.50
CA ASN A 8 -12.32 -14.10 8.34
C ASN A 8 -11.59 -13.02 7.53
N PRO A 9 -11.59 -11.75 7.98
CA PRO A 9 -10.83 -10.73 7.27
C PRO A 9 -9.35 -11.13 7.24
N PRO A 10 -8.62 -10.82 6.16
CA PRO A 10 -7.19 -11.04 6.11
C PRO A 10 -6.53 -10.40 7.34
N LYS A 11 -5.57 -11.10 7.96
CA LYS A 11 -4.84 -10.58 9.13
C LYS A 11 -4.22 -9.20 8.86
N ASN A 12 -3.80 -8.97 7.62
CA ASN A 12 -3.28 -7.70 7.13
C ASN A 12 -4.17 -7.21 5.99
N PRO A 13 -4.92 -6.11 6.16
CA PRO A 13 -5.71 -5.55 5.08
C PRO A 13 -4.79 -5.06 3.95
N PRO A 14 -5.26 -5.08 2.69
CA PRO A 14 -4.46 -4.59 1.57
C PRO A 14 -4.14 -3.10 1.73
N VAL A 15 -2.97 -2.70 1.22
CA VAL A 15 -2.59 -1.30 1.13
C VAL A 15 -3.68 -0.50 0.39
N GLN A 16 -4.10 0.62 0.96
CA GLN A 16 -4.98 1.57 0.29
C GLN A 16 -4.21 2.81 -0.16
N CYS A 17 -4.54 3.29 -1.35
CA CYS A 17 -4.01 4.56 -1.84
C CYS A 17 -4.40 5.72 -0.93
N ILE A 18 -3.43 6.54 -0.53
CA ILE A 18 -3.67 7.72 0.32
C ILE A 18 -4.66 8.72 -0.30
N LYS A 19 -4.75 8.79 -1.63
CA LYS A 19 -5.62 9.72 -2.38
C LYS A 19 -6.98 9.12 -2.76
N CYS A 20 -7.02 8.05 -3.55
CA CYS A 20 -8.28 7.51 -4.08
C CYS A 20 -8.87 6.33 -3.28
N LYS A 21 -8.16 5.84 -2.26
CA LYS A 21 -8.53 4.66 -1.45
C LYS A 21 -8.63 3.33 -2.21
N GLY A 22 -8.28 3.30 -3.51
CA GLY A 22 -8.13 2.06 -4.28
C GLY A 22 -7.02 1.16 -3.75
N THR A 23 -7.15 -0.14 -3.99
CA THR A 23 -6.22 -1.18 -3.50
C THR A 23 -5.22 -1.65 -4.55
N ALA A 24 -5.32 -1.16 -5.79
CA ALA A 24 -4.34 -1.41 -6.85
C ALA A 24 -3.06 -0.61 -6.58
N VAL A 25 -2.26 -1.07 -5.60
CA VAL A 25 -1.04 -0.43 -5.14
C VAL A 25 0.13 -1.41 -5.29
N VAL A 26 1.24 -0.94 -5.86
CA VAL A 26 2.47 -1.72 -6.02
C VAL A 26 3.62 -1.07 -5.26
N LEU A 27 4.50 -1.90 -4.70
CA LEU A 27 5.75 -1.47 -4.10
C LEU A 27 6.84 -1.46 -5.17
N THR A 28 7.47 -0.31 -5.39
CA THR A 28 8.57 -0.14 -6.34
C THR A 28 9.78 0.47 -5.66
N LYS A 29 10.98 0.09 -6.10
CA LYS A 29 12.23 0.72 -5.67
C LYS A 29 12.64 1.75 -6.72
N ALA A 30 12.78 3.01 -6.32
CA ALA A 30 13.12 4.11 -7.22
C ALA A 30 14.09 5.09 -6.56
N ALA A 31 14.88 5.80 -7.36
CA ALA A 31 15.79 6.82 -6.86
C ALA A 31 15.01 8.07 -6.40
N HIS A 32 15.41 8.63 -5.26
CA HIS A 32 14.92 9.91 -4.78
C HIS A 32 15.44 11.04 -5.70
N PRO A 33 14.60 11.98 -6.15
CA PRO A 33 15.00 12.97 -7.15
C PRO A 33 16.07 13.94 -6.64
N GLU A 34 16.13 14.19 -5.34
CA GLU A 34 17.07 15.16 -4.76
C GLU A 34 18.37 14.52 -4.24
N THR A 35 18.28 13.29 -3.72
CA THR A 35 19.43 12.63 -3.06
C THR A 35 20.03 11.52 -3.92
N GLY A 36 19.31 11.05 -4.95
CA GLY A 36 19.70 9.91 -5.78
C GLY A 36 19.60 8.56 -5.07
N GLU A 37 19.28 8.54 -3.77
CA GLU A 37 19.21 7.32 -2.99
C GLU A 37 18.01 6.46 -3.39
N LEU A 38 18.20 5.15 -3.45
CA LEU A 38 17.12 4.23 -3.73
C LEU A 38 16.19 4.11 -2.52
N GLN A 39 14.92 4.43 -2.72
CA GLN A 39 13.88 4.36 -1.71
C GLN A 39 12.73 3.47 -2.19
N TRP A 40 12.08 2.81 -1.25
CA TRP A 40 10.86 2.06 -1.50
C TRP A 40 9.66 3.01 -1.52
N ARG A 41 8.85 2.91 -2.56
CA ARG A 41 7.68 3.75 -2.79
C ARG A 41 6.48 2.89 -3.11
N LEU A 42 5.34 3.24 -2.54
CA LEU A 42 4.07 2.67 -2.90
C LEU A 42 3.44 3.54 -4.00
N THR A 43 2.99 2.90 -5.07
CA THR A 43 2.45 3.56 -6.26
C THR A 43 1.04 3.03 -6.53
N CYS A 44 0.06 3.92 -6.56
CA CYS A 44 -1.30 3.58 -6.94
C CYS A 44 -1.42 3.52 -8.46
N LEU A 45 -1.89 2.38 -9.00
CA LEU A 45 -2.06 2.18 -10.43
C LEU A 45 -3.26 2.95 -10.99
N ASP A 46 -4.28 3.22 -10.16
CA ASP A 46 -5.50 3.93 -10.56
C ASP A 46 -5.27 5.44 -10.72
N CYS A 47 -4.69 6.11 -9.70
CA CYS A 47 -4.53 7.57 -9.68
C CYS A 47 -3.09 8.06 -9.79
N ARG A 48 -2.12 7.14 -9.94
CA ARG A 48 -0.68 7.40 -10.18
C ARG A 48 0.05 8.21 -9.10
N VAL A 49 -0.56 8.40 -7.93
CA VAL A 49 0.14 8.94 -6.76
C VAL A 49 1.17 7.91 -6.30
N ALA A 50 2.38 8.39 -6.00
CA ALA A 50 3.44 7.62 -5.39
C ALA A 50 3.88 8.30 -4.08
N TRP A 51 4.15 7.51 -3.05
CA TRP A 51 4.55 8.03 -1.74
C TRP A 51 5.52 7.06 -1.05
N PRO A 52 6.33 7.55 -0.09
CA PRO A 52 7.29 6.71 0.63
C PRO A 52 6.61 5.58 1.40
N GLN A 53 7.24 4.39 1.43
CA GLN A 53 6.68 3.21 2.13
C GLN A 53 6.50 3.47 3.63
N ASP A 54 7.42 4.22 4.24
CA ASP A 54 7.42 4.62 5.66
C ASP A 54 6.34 5.66 6.00
N GLN A 55 5.78 6.35 5.01
CA GLN A 55 4.64 7.26 5.20
C GLN A 55 3.28 6.55 5.15
N HIS A 56 3.27 5.22 5.06
CA HIS A 56 2.12 4.46 5.48
C HIS A 56 2.01 4.54 7.00
N GLY A 57 0.85 4.93 7.52
CA GLY A 57 0.54 4.78 8.94
C GLY A 57 0.42 3.33 9.41
N GLY A 58 1.10 2.39 8.76
CA GLY A 58 1.13 0.96 9.04
C GLY A 58 2.58 0.49 9.17
N HIS A 59 2.83 -0.39 10.15
CA HIS A 59 4.17 -0.88 10.47
C HIS A 59 4.73 -1.71 9.29
N PRO A 60 6.05 -1.69 9.01
CA PRO A 60 6.66 -2.51 7.96
C PRO A 60 6.31 -4.01 8.03
N ASP A 61 6.04 -4.52 9.23
CA ASP A 61 5.66 -5.92 9.50
C ASP A 61 4.25 -6.29 9.00
N GLU A 62 3.43 -5.30 8.61
CA GLU A 62 2.10 -5.53 8.03
C GLU A 62 2.17 -6.07 6.59
N TYR A 63 3.37 -6.14 6.01
CA TYR A 63 3.61 -6.57 4.63
C TYR A 63 4.49 -7.84 4.49
N ALA A 64 4.81 -8.51 5.60
CA ALA A 64 5.61 -9.75 5.63
C ALA A 64 4.77 -11.02 5.42
#